data_AF-A0A948C3H5-F1
#
_entry.id   AF-A0A948C3H5-F1
#
_cell.length_a   1.000
_cell.length_b   1.000
_cell.length_c   1.000
_cell.angle_alpha   90.00
_cell.angle_beta   90.00
_cell.angle_gamma   90.00
#
_symmetry.space_group_name_H-M   'P 1'
#
loop_
_entity.id
_entity.type
_entity.pdbx_description
1 polymer ?
#
loop_
_entity_poly.entity_id
_entity_poly.type
_entity_poly.pdbx_seq_one_letter_code
_entity_poly.pdbx_strand_id
1 'polypeptide(L)'
;MRDIAGEKMYVSITDIKVSEPMDDVKSCKKKELTYGGIITGKVKLMDSQNKKVMFSKRANIGIMPLMTSSASYIVNGVEKIIISQIVRSYGIFYAKKDFKHSFKIIPENGPWLEVQVEKSGVVVARVNKSRKFPITSLLRTFGAETDEEIRSYFQ
;
A
#
# COMPACT_ATOMS: atom_id res chain seq x y z
N MET A 1 -9.68 -10.15 -11.28
CA MET A 1 -9.96 -9.69 -9.91
C MET A 1 -11.41 -9.25 -9.90
N ARG A 2 -12.32 -10.02 -9.27
CA ARG A 2 -13.74 -9.63 -9.15
C ARG A 2 -13.84 -8.64 -7.99
N ASP A 3 -14.48 -7.51 -8.24
CA ASP A 3 -14.75 -6.51 -7.21
C ASP A 3 -15.75 -7.08 -6.20
N ILE A 4 -15.42 -6.92 -4.91
CA ILE A 4 -16.17 -7.42 -3.76
C ILE A 4 -17.34 -6.46 -3.43
N ALA A 5 -17.30 -5.22 -3.92
CA ALA A 5 -18.28 -4.18 -3.63
C ALA A 5 -19.57 -4.26 -4.45
N GLY A 6 -19.68 -5.18 -5.42
CA GLY A 6 -20.86 -5.27 -6.29
C GLY A 6 -21.04 -4.07 -7.22
N GLU A 7 -20.00 -3.24 -7.40
CA GLU A 7 -20.08 -2.08 -8.27
C GLU A 7 -20.22 -2.51 -9.73
N LYS A 8 -21.28 -1.99 -10.37
CA LYS A 8 -21.70 -2.39 -11.72
C LYS A 8 -20.79 -1.84 -12.80
N MET A 9 -19.85 -0.95 -12.48
CA MET A 9 -18.94 -0.34 -13.43
C MET A 9 -17.51 -0.30 -12.92
N TYR A 10 -16.54 -0.45 -13.81
CA TYR A 10 -15.13 -0.30 -13.49
C TYR A 10 -14.39 0.51 -14.54
N VAL A 11 -13.34 1.20 -14.11
CA VAL A 11 -12.45 1.96 -14.98
C VAL A 11 -11.17 1.17 -15.21
N SER A 12 -10.74 1.07 -16.46
CA SER A 12 -9.42 0.55 -16.82
C SER A 12 -8.62 1.63 -17.52
N ILE A 13 -7.36 1.80 -17.09
CA ILE A 13 -6.39 2.70 -17.70
C ILE A 13 -5.35 1.83 -18.39
N THR A 14 -5.19 2.02 -19.69
CA THR A 14 -4.28 1.23 -20.52
C THR A 14 -3.44 2.17 -21.39
N ASP A 15 -2.34 1.66 -21.96
CA ASP A 15 -1.47 2.43 -22.86
C ASP A 15 -0.99 3.76 -22.27
N ILE A 16 -0.43 3.65 -21.05
CA ILE A 16 0.15 4.78 -20.33
C ILE A 16 1.45 5.19 -21.03
N LYS A 17 1.55 6.48 -21.35
CA LYS A 17 2.74 7.11 -21.95
C LYS A 17 3.08 8.37 -21.20
N VAL A 18 4.36 8.69 -21.12
CA VAL A 18 4.85 9.94 -20.54
C VAL A 18 5.50 10.75 -21.65
N SER A 19 5.09 12.02 -21.78
CA SER A 19 5.69 12.91 -22.77
C SER A 19 7.10 13.35 -22.35
N GLU A 20 7.81 13.98 -23.28
CA GLU A 20 8.98 14.78 -22.94
C GLU A 20 8.62 15.92 -21.96
N PRO A 21 9.61 16.48 -21.24
CA PRO A 21 9.39 17.61 -20.35
C PRO A 21 8.71 18.78 -21.07
N MET A 22 7.74 19.40 -20.41
CA MET A 22 7.01 20.55 -20.98
C MET A 22 7.86 21.82 -21.12
N ASP A 23 8.92 21.95 -20.32
CA ASP A 23 9.81 23.11 -20.24
C ASP A 23 11.22 22.62 -19.84
N ASP A 24 12.24 23.47 -20.00
CA ASP A 24 13.59 23.17 -19.54
C ASP A 24 13.79 23.42 -18.03
N VAL A 25 14.82 22.81 -17.46
CA VAL A 25 15.13 22.90 -16.02
C VAL A 25 15.28 24.35 -15.53
N LYS A 26 15.89 25.26 -16.32
CA LYS A 26 16.12 26.65 -15.90
C LYS A 26 14.81 27.44 -15.93
N SER A 27 13.99 27.26 -16.97
CA SER A 27 12.65 27.83 -17.06
C SER A 27 11.77 27.37 -15.91
N CYS A 28 11.76 26.07 -15.58
CA CYS A 28 10.98 25.54 -14.46
C CYS A 28 11.40 26.14 -13.11
N LYS A 29 12.71 26.28 -12.85
CA LYS A 29 13.21 26.94 -11.63
C LYS A 29 12.77 28.40 -11.54
N LYS A 30 12.87 29.16 -12.64
CA LYS A 30 12.53 30.59 -12.67
C LYS A 30 11.02 30.87 -12.55
N LYS A 31 10.20 30.03 -13.19
CA LYS A 31 8.73 30.18 -13.25
C LYS A 31 7.98 29.45 -12.15
N GLU A 32 8.70 28.85 -11.20
CA GLU A 32 8.11 28.03 -10.12
C GLU A 32 7.28 26.84 -10.64
N LEU A 33 7.69 26.25 -11.77
CA LEU A 33 7.03 25.09 -12.39
C LEU A 33 7.70 23.77 -12.02
N THR A 34 7.00 22.66 -12.27
CA THR A 34 7.56 21.31 -12.14
C THR A 34 8.18 20.87 -13.46
N TYR A 35 9.44 20.44 -13.42
CA TYR A 35 10.11 19.81 -14.56
C TYR A 35 9.58 18.38 -14.71
N GLY A 36 8.69 18.17 -15.67
CA GLY A 36 8.00 16.90 -15.83
C GLY A 36 7.29 16.74 -17.16
N GLY A 37 6.99 15.49 -17.50
CA GLY A 37 6.22 15.11 -18.67
C GLY A 37 4.75 14.85 -18.31
N ILE A 38 3.85 15.02 -19.27
CA ILE A 38 2.43 14.71 -19.10
C ILE A 38 2.23 13.19 -19.20
N ILE A 39 1.60 12.61 -18.18
CA ILE A 39 1.12 11.24 -18.19
C ILE A 39 -0.18 11.20 -18.98
N THR A 40 -0.20 10.47 -20.10
CA THR A 40 -1.40 10.21 -20.88
C THR A 40 -1.75 8.74 -20.83
N GLY A 41 -3.04 8.41 -20.82
CA GLY A 41 -3.49 7.02 -20.88
C GLY A 41 -4.87 6.91 -21.54
N LYS A 42 -5.18 5.71 -22.03
CA LYS A 42 -6.49 5.37 -22.57
C LYS A 42 -7.37 4.91 -21.41
N VAL A 43 -8.30 5.77 -21.02
CA VAL A 43 -9.28 5.53 -19.96
C VAL A 43 -10.52 4.89 -20.58
N LYS A 44 -10.89 3.70 -20.11
CA LYS A 44 -12.09 2.99 -20.51
C LYS A 44 -13.01 2.76 -19.32
N LEU A 45 -14.26 3.18 -19.43
CA LEU A 45 -15.32 2.86 -18.48
C LEU A 45 -16.13 1.68 -19.01
N MET A 46 -16.21 0.60 -18.23
CA MET A 46 -16.90 -0.63 -18.60
C MET A 46 -18.03 -0.93 -17.61
N ASP A 47 -19.19 -1.31 -18.15
CA ASP A 47 -20.26 -1.92 -17.38
C ASP A 47 -19.98 -3.43 -17.26
N SER A 48 -19.88 -3.92 -16.01
CA SER A 48 -19.56 -5.31 -15.71
C SER A 48 -20.70 -6.27 -16.06
N GLN A 49 -21.95 -5.83 -16.10
CA GLN A 49 -23.11 -6.69 -16.40
C GLN A 49 -23.27 -6.89 -17.90
N ASN A 50 -23.23 -5.79 -18.66
CA ASN A 50 -23.46 -5.81 -20.10
C ASN A 50 -22.18 -6.01 -20.93
N LYS A 51 -21.00 -6.07 -20.27
CA LYS A 51 -19.66 -6.05 -20.90
C LYS A 51 -19.52 -4.96 -21.97
N LYS A 52 -20.23 -3.84 -21.78
CA LYS A 52 -20.31 -2.75 -22.74
C LYS A 52 -19.30 -1.67 -22.37
N VAL A 53 -18.53 -1.21 -23.35
CA VAL A 53 -17.66 -0.03 -23.20
C VAL A 53 -18.55 1.20 -23.36
N MET A 54 -18.70 1.97 -22.29
CA MET A 54 -19.53 3.17 -22.32
C MET A 54 -18.73 4.41 -22.76
N PHE A 55 -17.45 4.44 -22.39
CA PHE A 55 -16.55 5.55 -22.70
C PHE A 55 -15.15 5.01 -22.91
N SER A 56 -14.46 5.52 -23.94
CA SER A 56 -13.06 5.19 -24.22
C SER A 56 -12.38 6.38 -24.88
N LYS A 57 -11.58 7.13 -24.11
CA LYS A 57 -10.81 8.27 -24.63
C LYS A 57 -9.41 8.30 -24.06
N ARG A 58 -8.47 8.88 -24.81
CA ARG A 58 -7.17 9.26 -24.26
C ARG A 58 -7.34 10.53 -23.44
N ALA A 59 -6.82 10.51 -22.22
CA ALA A 59 -6.87 11.64 -21.30
C ALA A 59 -5.49 11.89 -20.68
N ASN A 60 -5.29 13.13 -20.25
CA ASN A 60 -4.15 13.51 -19.40
C ASN A 60 -4.50 13.12 -17.97
N ILE A 61 -3.65 12.28 -17.36
CA ILE A 61 -3.86 11.70 -16.03
C ILE A 61 -3.13 12.53 -14.97
N GLY A 62 -2.01 13.16 -15.35
CA GLY A 62 -1.23 13.99 -14.45
C GLY A 62 0.12 14.38 -15.05
N ILE A 63 1.00 14.90 -14.21
CA ILE A 63 2.38 15.26 -14.55
C ILE A 63 3.31 14.32 -13.78
N MET A 64 4.27 13.71 -14.47
CA MET A 64 5.34 12.93 -13.87
C MET A 64 6.60 13.79 -13.77
N PRO A 65 7.10 14.12 -12.56
CA PRO A 65 8.40 14.75 -12.42
C PRO A 65 9.48 13.88 -13.06
N LEU A 66 10.30 14.48 -13.92
CA LEU A 66 11.37 13.78 -14.62
C LEU A 66 12.72 14.09 -13.95
N MET A 67 13.62 13.12 -14.00
CA MET A 67 14.95 13.25 -13.42
C MET A 67 15.82 14.15 -14.32
N THR A 68 16.53 15.09 -13.70
CA THR A 68 17.54 15.92 -14.39
C THR A 68 18.84 15.14 -14.58
N SER A 69 19.78 15.70 -15.34
CA SER A 69 21.13 15.11 -15.50
C SER A 69 21.93 15.02 -14.19
N SER A 70 21.57 15.80 -13.17
CA SER A 70 22.17 15.78 -11.84
C SER A 70 21.46 14.83 -10.86
N ALA A 71 20.62 13.92 -11.35
CA ALA A 71 19.83 12.99 -10.53
C ALA A 71 18.91 13.67 -9.49
N SER A 72 18.46 14.88 -9.79
CA SER A 72 17.50 15.65 -8.99
C SER A 72 16.16 15.79 -9.71
N TYR A 73 15.16 16.32 -9.00
CA TYR A 73 13.83 16.63 -9.53
C TYR A 73 13.49 18.09 -9.24
N ILE A 74 12.88 18.80 -10.18
CA ILE A 74 12.36 20.16 -9.94
C ILE A 74 10.85 20.07 -9.74
N VAL A 75 10.38 20.40 -8.53
CA VAL A 75 8.95 20.41 -8.19
C VAL A 75 8.60 21.80 -7.67
N ASN A 76 7.71 22.48 -8.39
CA ASN A 76 7.30 23.86 -8.12
C ASN A 76 8.50 24.81 -7.96
N GLY A 77 9.42 24.78 -8.93
CA GLY A 77 10.65 25.58 -8.93
C GLY A 77 11.76 25.12 -7.98
N VAL A 78 11.45 24.24 -7.02
CA VAL A 78 12.41 23.80 -6.01
C VAL A 78 13.07 22.50 -6.42
N GLU A 79 14.40 22.46 -6.31
CA GLU A 79 15.18 21.25 -6.53
C GLU A 79 15.09 20.31 -5.32
N LYS A 80 14.71 19.06 -5.58
CA LYS A 80 14.52 18.00 -4.59
C LYS A 80 15.31 16.78 -5.02
N ILE A 81 15.84 16.06 -4.03
CA ILE A 81 16.54 14.80 -4.23
C ILE A 81 15.76 13.72 -3.49
N ILE A 82 15.56 12.58 -4.15
CA ILE A 82 14.96 11.41 -3.52
C ILE A 82 16.10 10.54 -2.99
N ILE A 83 16.07 10.24 -1.69
CA ILE A 83 17.02 9.33 -1.05
C ILE A 83 16.40 7.95 -0.87
N SER A 84 17.21 6.91 -0.99
CA SER A 84 16.78 5.56 -0.67
C SER A 84 16.54 5.42 0.84
N GLN A 85 15.34 5.00 1.21
CA GLN A 85 15.01 4.68 2.61
C GLN A 85 15.30 3.20 2.87
N ILE A 86 15.96 2.90 4.00
CA ILE A 86 16.03 1.53 4.51
C ILE A 86 14.72 1.25 5.25
N VAL A 87 13.85 0.45 4.64
CA VAL A 87 12.62 -0.05 5.27
C VAL A 87 12.86 -1.44 5.86
N ARG A 88 12.12 -1.78 6.92
CA ARG A 88 12.18 -3.11 7.52
C ARG A 88 11.64 -4.14 6.52
N SER A 89 12.29 -5.29 6.44
CA SER A 89 11.82 -6.42 5.63
C SER A 89 10.46 -6.93 6.11
N TYR A 90 9.70 -7.48 5.17
CA TYR A 90 8.50 -8.24 5.48
C TYR A 90 8.89 -9.58 6.11
N GLY A 91 8.04 -10.09 7.01
CA GLY A 91 8.28 -11.37 7.67
C GLY A 91 7.79 -11.42 9.12
N ILE A 92 8.25 -12.46 9.82
CA ILE A 92 7.93 -12.70 11.23
C ILE A 92 9.15 -12.35 12.08
N PHE A 93 8.96 -11.44 13.02
CA PHE A 93 10.00 -10.97 13.94
C PHE A 93 9.67 -11.42 15.35
N TYR A 94 10.55 -12.19 15.96
CA TYR A 94 10.44 -12.62 17.35
C TYR A 94 11.25 -11.68 18.26
N ALA A 95 10.74 -11.43 19.46
CA ALA A 95 11.44 -10.64 20.47
C ALA A 95 11.17 -11.18 21.87
N LYS A 96 12.18 -11.10 22.73
CA LYS A 96 12.10 -11.42 24.15
C LYS A 96 12.56 -10.23 24.98
N LYS A 97 11.70 -9.71 25.86
CA LYS A 97 12.04 -8.61 26.78
C LYS A 97 11.47 -8.91 28.16
N ASP A 98 12.30 -8.84 29.20
CA ASP A 98 11.90 -9.09 30.60
C ASP A 98 11.11 -10.41 30.77
N PHE A 99 11.62 -11.50 30.17
CA PHE A 99 10.97 -12.83 30.09
C PHE A 99 9.65 -12.89 29.31
N LYS A 100 9.21 -11.80 28.67
CA LYS A 100 8.02 -11.79 27.81
C LYS A 100 8.41 -12.05 26.36
N HIS A 101 7.80 -13.08 25.79
CA HIS A 101 7.91 -13.39 24.37
C HIS A 101 6.86 -12.59 23.59
N SER A 102 7.26 -12.16 22.40
CA SER A 102 6.38 -11.51 21.44
C SER A 102 6.82 -11.84 20.03
N PHE A 103 5.89 -11.79 19.10
CA PHE A 103 6.20 -11.82 17.69
C PHE A 103 5.36 -10.80 16.92
N LYS A 104 5.89 -10.35 15.78
CA LYS A 104 5.20 -9.45 14.86
C LYS A 104 5.22 -10.03 13.47
N ILE A 105 4.08 -10.04 12.80
CA ILE A 105 3.95 -10.38 11.39
C ILE A 105 3.80 -9.06 10.62
N ILE A 106 4.79 -8.77 9.78
CA ILE A 106 4.84 -7.59 8.93
C ILE A 106 4.62 -8.06 7.49
N PRO A 107 3.41 -7.87 6.93
CA PRO A 107 3.13 -8.26 5.55
C PRO A 107 3.70 -7.24 4.55
N GLU A 108 3.84 -7.65 3.28
CA GLU A 108 4.16 -6.76 2.17
C GLU A 108 3.07 -5.69 1.98
N ASN A 109 1.82 -6.13 2.00
CA ASN A 109 0.64 -5.29 1.91
C ASN A 109 -0.34 -5.66 3.03
N GLY A 110 -0.93 -4.66 3.67
CA GLY A 110 -2.01 -4.86 4.65
C GLY A 110 -1.60 -4.67 6.11
N PRO A 111 -2.45 -5.10 7.05
CA PRO A 111 -2.31 -4.78 8.46
C PRO A 111 -1.25 -5.63 9.16
N TRP A 112 -0.50 -5.02 10.08
CA TRP A 112 0.46 -5.74 10.91
C TRP A 112 -0.25 -6.49 12.02
N LEU A 113 0.19 -7.72 12.32
CA LEU A 113 -0.25 -8.48 13.49
C LEU A 113 0.87 -8.47 14.53
N GLU A 114 0.57 -8.01 15.74
CA GLU A 114 1.47 -8.07 16.88
C GLU A 114 0.87 -9.01 17.93
N VAL A 115 1.67 -9.95 18.42
CA VAL A 115 1.28 -10.86 19.50
C VAL A 115 2.31 -10.78 20.61
N GLN A 116 1.86 -10.70 21.85
CA GLN A 116 2.75 -10.62 23.01
C GLN A 116 2.14 -11.30 24.23
N VAL A 117 3.02 -11.78 25.11
CA VAL A 117 2.65 -12.25 26.44
C VAL A 117 2.66 -11.07 27.42
N GLU A 118 1.54 -10.82 28.11
CA GLU A 118 1.47 -9.78 29.14
C GLU A 118 2.01 -10.27 30.49
N LYS A 119 2.15 -9.35 31.47
CA LYS A 119 2.60 -9.73 32.83
C LYS A 119 1.63 -10.68 33.54
N SER A 120 0.35 -10.63 33.18
CA SER A 120 -0.69 -11.52 33.68
C SER A 120 -0.58 -12.95 33.13
N GLY A 121 0.34 -13.22 32.19
CA GLY A 121 0.44 -14.49 31.47
C GLY A 121 -0.53 -14.60 30.29
N VAL A 122 -1.45 -13.66 30.11
CA VAL A 122 -2.39 -13.66 28.98
C VAL A 122 -1.66 -13.30 27.68
N VAL A 123 -1.92 -14.10 26.64
CA VAL A 123 -1.43 -13.83 25.28
C VAL A 123 -2.43 -12.93 24.56
N VAL A 124 -1.96 -11.76 24.16
CA VAL A 124 -2.79 -10.75 23.48
C VAL A 124 -2.30 -10.51 22.07
N ALA A 125 -3.25 -10.30 21.16
CA ALA A 125 -3.04 -9.89 19.79
C ALA A 125 -3.45 -8.44 19.58
N ARG A 126 -2.89 -7.82 18.53
CA ARG A 126 -3.24 -6.49 18.04
C ARG A 126 -3.08 -6.46 16.53
N VAL A 127 -4.07 -5.92 15.83
CA VAL A 127 -4.03 -5.71 14.38
C VAL A 127 -3.89 -4.21 14.09
N ASN A 128 -2.89 -3.80 13.33
CA ASN A 128 -2.68 -2.42 12.85
C ASN A 128 -2.85 -1.30 13.92
N LYS A 129 -2.05 -1.34 14.99
CA LYS A 129 -2.07 -0.35 16.09
C LYS A 129 -3.43 -0.19 16.82
N SER A 130 -4.37 -1.11 16.63
CA SER A 130 -5.68 -1.09 17.31
C SER A 130 -5.60 -1.53 18.78
N ARG A 131 -6.77 -1.68 19.42
CA ARG A 131 -6.87 -2.20 20.79
C ARG A 131 -6.37 -3.65 20.85
N LYS A 132 -5.79 -4.00 22.00
CA LYS A 132 -5.39 -5.38 22.27
C LYS A 132 -6.63 -6.23 22.52
N PHE A 133 -6.58 -7.49 22.12
CA PHE A 133 -7.60 -8.49 22.39
C PHE A 133 -6.94 -9.86 22.64
N PRO A 134 -7.62 -10.80 23.32
CA PRO A 134 -7.08 -12.14 23.53
C PRO A 134 -6.78 -12.86 22.22
N ILE A 135 -5.64 -13.56 22.12
CA ILE A 135 -5.29 -14.32 20.90
C ILE A 135 -6.35 -15.38 20.55
N THR A 136 -7.06 -15.91 21.54
CA THR A 136 -8.13 -16.90 21.36
C THR A 136 -9.29 -16.36 20.52
N SER A 137 -9.61 -15.07 20.60
CA SER A 137 -10.62 -14.45 19.74
C SER A 137 -10.20 -14.49 18.27
N LEU A 138 -8.90 -14.36 17.99
CA LEU A 138 -8.36 -14.50 16.63
C LEU A 138 -8.49 -15.94 16.13
N LEU A 139 -8.09 -16.91 16.95
CA LEU A 139 -8.13 -18.33 16.61
C LEU A 139 -9.55 -18.81 16.30
N ARG A 140 -10.54 -18.38 17.08
CA ARG A 140 -11.96 -18.65 16.81
C ARG A 140 -12.43 -18.10 15.46
N THR A 141 -11.96 -16.91 15.10
CA THR A 141 -12.30 -16.30 13.80
C THR A 141 -11.70 -17.10 12.63
N PHE A 142 -10.61 -17.84 12.85
CA PHE A 142 -9.98 -18.70 11.86
C PHE A 142 -10.48 -20.16 11.87
N GLY A 143 -11.48 -20.49 12.69
CA GLY A 143 -12.17 -21.79 12.66
C GLY A 143 -11.90 -22.74 13.83
N ALA A 144 -11.17 -22.31 14.88
CA ALA A 144 -11.05 -23.06 16.13
C ALA A 144 -12.17 -22.62 17.09
N GLU A 145 -13.37 -23.15 16.92
CA GLU A 145 -14.59 -22.65 17.56
C GLU A 145 -14.63 -22.93 19.07
N THR A 146 -14.06 -24.06 19.50
CA THR A 146 -14.09 -24.52 20.89
C THR A 146 -12.72 -24.42 21.59
N ASP A 147 -12.74 -24.39 22.92
CA ASP A 147 -11.49 -24.37 23.70
C ASP A 147 -10.70 -25.66 23.55
N GLU A 148 -11.39 -26.79 23.38
CA GLU A 148 -10.80 -28.10 23.12
C GLU A 148 -10.06 -28.13 21.77
N GLU A 149 -10.65 -27.57 20.72
CA GLU A 149 -10.00 -27.40 19.42
C GLU A 149 -8.79 -26.48 19.51
N ILE A 150 -8.89 -25.34 20.20
CA ILE A 150 -7.74 -24.46 20.41
C ILE A 150 -6.61 -25.21 21.10
N ARG A 151 -6.91 -26.01 22.13
CA ARG A 151 -5.90 -26.80 22.84
C ARG A 151 -5.25 -27.86 21.95
N SER A 152 -6.01 -28.53 21.09
CA SER A 152 -5.49 -29.61 20.24
C SER A 152 -4.43 -29.12 19.23
N TYR A 153 -4.46 -27.84 18.83
CA TYR A 153 -3.44 -27.26 17.96
C TYR A 153 -2.06 -27.05 18.61
N PHE A 154 -1.96 -27.13 19.94
CA PHE A 154 -0.71 -26.85 20.68
C PHE A 154 -0.24 -28.02 21.56
N GLN A 155 -0.85 -29.20 21.41
CA GLN A 155 -0.45 -30.43 22.10
C GLN A 155 0.68 -31.16 21.38
#